data_AF-A0A3N6FKH4-F1
#
_entry.id   AF-A0A3N6FKH4-F1
#
_cell.length_a   1.000
_cell.length_b   1.000
_cell.length_c   1.000
_cell.angle_alpha   90.00
_cell.angle_beta   90.00
_cell.angle_gamma   90.00
#
_symmetry.space_group_name_H-M   'P 1'
#
loop_
_entity.id
_entity.type
_entity.pdbx_description
1 polymer ?
#
loop_
_entity_poly.entity_id
_entity_poly.type
_entity_poly.pdbx_seq_one_letter_code
_entity_poly.pdbx_strand_id
1 'polypeptide(L)'
;MYVTAALVDDPNAVIEHKLYWGTVATRQEGMYLLAVLNSPYTTEAVRPLMSYGKDERDIDKAVWELPIPDFGPADAKHARIAEIGEAEAERIAELKFEDGKSYIQIRRTLRDFLLSSTDAEELDLLMTELLG
;
A
#
# COMPACT_ATOMS: atom_id res chain seq x y z
N MET A 1 11.33 3.37 -8.25
CA MET A 1 10.55 2.15 -7.94
C MET A 1 9.45 2.53 -6.93
N TYR A 2 8.37 1.75 -6.77
CA TYR A 2 7.29 2.03 -5.81
C TYR A 2 7.10 0.84 -4.88
N VAL A 3 6.83 1.10 -3.60
CA VAL A 3 6.36 0.07 -2.68
C VAL A 3 4.95 -0.32 -3.14
N THR A 4 4.72 -1.63 -3.25
CA THR A 4 3.41 -2.17 -3.60
C THR A 4 3.13 -3.40 -2.78
N ALA A 5 1.95 -3.48 -2.20
CA ALA A 5 1.48 -4.63 -1.45
C ALA A 5 0.09 -5.04 -1.93
N ALA A 6 -0.25 -6.31 -1.75
CA ALA A 6 -1.58 -6.84 -2.00
C ALA A 6 -1.99 -7.74 -0.83
N LEU A 7 -3.25 -7.67 -0.45
CA LEU A 7 -3.87 -8.63 0.46
C LEU A 7 -4.54 -9.71 -0.39
N VAL A 8 -4.22 -10.97 -0.12
CA VAL A 8 -4.64 -12.12 -0.92
C VAL A 8 -5.45 -13.06 -0.05
N ASP A 9 -6.70 -13.31 -0.45
CA ASP A 9 -7.62 -14.19 0.28
C ASP A 9 -7.74 -15.60 -0.33
N ASP A 10 -7.16 -15.83 -1.52
CA ASP A 10 -7.17 -17.15 -2.15
C ASP A 10 -6.14 -18.07 -1.48
N PRO A 11 -6.56 -19.15 -0.79
CA PRO A 11 -5.64 -20.08 -0.14
C PRO A 11 -4.75 -20.86 -1.11
N ASN A 12 -5.06 -20.83 -2.42
CA ASN A 12 -4.27 -21.48 -3.46
C ASN A 12 -3.38 -20.50 -4.24
N ALA A 13 -3.31 -19.23 -3.83
CA ALA A 13 -2.47 -18.25 -4.48
C ALA A 13 -0.99 -18.68 -4.47
N VAL A 14 -0.33 -18.53 -5.60
CA VAL A 14 1.11 -18.81 -5.74
C VAL A 14 1.87 -17.50 -5.73
N ILE A 15 2.74 -17.33 -4.74
CA ILE A 15 3.58 -16.14 -4.58
C ILE A 15 4.96 -16.42 -5.19
N GLU A 16 5.36 -15.59 -6.15
CA GLU A 16 6.63 -15.68 -6.86
C GLU A 16 7.82 -15.36 -5.94
N HIS A 17 9.00 -15.97 -6.16
CA HIS A 17 10.14 -15.86 -5.25
C HIS A 17 10.72 -14.45 -5.06
N LYS A 18 10.41 -13.51 -5.96
CA LYS A 18 10.80 -12.10 -5.83
C LYS A 18 9.87 -11.29 -4.92
N LEU A 19 8.74 -11.88 -4.50
CA LEU A 19 7.80 -11.26 -3.58
C LEU A 19 8.01 -11.80 -2.18
N TYR A 20 7.77 -10.95 -1.19
CA TYR A 20 7.66 -11.36 0.21
C TYR A 20 6.18 -11.56 0.56
N TRP A 21 5.90 -12.54 1.40
CA TRP A 21 4.57 -12.79 1.93
C TRP A 21 4.63 -13.17 3.41
N GLY A 22 3.53 -12.91 4.10
CA GLY A 22 3.30 -13.26 5.49
C GLY A 22 1.81 -13.31 5.78
N THR A 23 1.45 -13.87 6.92
CA THR A 23 0.06 -13.90 7.40
C THR A 23 -0.22 -12.66 8.25
N VAL A 24 -1.46 -12.19 8.20
CA VAL A 24 -2.01 -11.20 9.14
C VAL A 24 -2.95 -11.90 10.11
N ALA A 25 -3.05 -11.41 11.34
CA ALA A 25 -3.93 -11.97 12.37
C ALA A 25 -5.40 -11.63 12.11
N THR A 26 -5.68 -10.49 11.47
CA THR A 26 -7.05 -10.04 11.16
C THR A 26 -7.13 -9.37 9.79
N ARG A 27 -8.36 -9.30 9.23
CA ARG A 27 -8.64 -8.53 8.01
C ARG A 27 -8.27 -7.05 8.17
N GLN A 28 -8.57 -6.47 9.33
CA GLN A 28 -8.31 -5.07 9.64
C GLN A 28 -6.80 -4.76 9.64
N GLU A 29 -5.99 -5.64 10.23
CA GLU A 29 -4.53 -5.55 10.14
C GLU A 29 -4.04 -5.63 8.69
N GLY A 30 -4.62 -6.54 7.89
CA GLY A 30 -4.31 -6.63 6.47
C GLY A 30 -4.61 -5.35 5.70
N MET A 31 -5.75 -4.71 5.98
CA MET A 31 -6.12 -3.43 5.35
C MET A 31 -5.26 -2.27 5.84
N TYR A 32 -4.89 -2.26 7.12
CA TYR A 32 -3.91 -1.31 7.66
C TYR A 32 -2.58 -1.40 6.91
N LEU A 33 -2.00 -2.61 6.81
CA LEU A 33 -0.75 -2.81 6.08
C LEU A 33 -0.90 -2.49 4.59
N LEU A 34 -2.04 -2.82 3.98
CA LEU A 34 -2.30 -2.52 2.58
C LEU A 34 -2.28 -1.01 2.33
N ALA A 35 -2.94 -0.21 3.17
CA ALA A 35 -2.96 1.24 3.07
C ALA A 35 -1.56 1.84 3.34
N VAL A 36 -0.90 1.42 4.42
CA VAL A 36 0.45 1.87 4.78
C VAL A 36 1.44 1.60 3.65
N LEU A 37 1.53 0.36 3.16
CA LEU A 37 2.55 -0.03 2.19
C LEU A 37 2.31 0.56 0.80
N ASN A 38 1.06 0.80 0.41
CA ASN A 38 0.75 1.41 -0.90
C ASN A 38 0.68 2.94 -0.85
N SER A 39 0.87 3.57 0.32
CA SER A 39 0.90 5.03 0.44
C SER A 39 2.10 5.63 -0.31
N PRO A 40 1.92 6.78 -1.00
CA PRO A 40 3.03 7.55 -1.56
C PRO A 40 4.09 7.91 -0.52
N TYR A 41 3.67 8.23 0.72
CA TYR A 41 4.58 8.59 1.81
C TYR A 41 5.57 7.46 2.09
N THR A 42 5.08 6.22 2.21
CA THR A 42 5.93 5.04 2.47
C THR A 42 6.97 4.81 1.38
N THR A 43 6.60 5.03 0.11
CA THR A 43 7.55 4.94 -1.00
C THR A 43 8.64 6.00 -0.89
N GLU A 44 8.30 7.25 -0.57
CA GLU A 44 9.29 8.32 -0.42
C GLU A 44 10.17 8.13 0.82
N ALA A 45 9.59 7.65 1.93
CA ALA A 45 10.31 7.38 3.17
C ALA A 45 11.33 6.24 3.02
N VAL A 46 11.00 5.16 2.29
CA VAL A 46 11.92 4.03 2.11
C VAL A 46 13.00 4.32 1.06
N ARG A 47 12.75 5.23 0.12
CA ARG A 47 13.64 5.51 -1.03
C ARG A 47 15.13 5.69 -0.64
N PRO A 48 15.50 6.42 0.44
CA PRO A 48 16.89 6.59 0.84
C PRO A 48 17.58 5.31 1.33
N LEU A 49 16.79 4.30 1.73
CA LEU A 49 17.25 3.02 2.27
C LEU A 49 17.45 1.97 1.16
N MET A 50 16.94 2.24 -0.04
CA MET A 50 17.04 1.32 -1.17
C MET A 50 18.45 1.27 -1.73
N SER A 51 18.84 0.10 -2.23
CA SER A 51 20.11 -0.02 -2.94
C SER A 51 20.13 0.86 -4.20
N TYR A 52 21.25 1.53 -4.44
CA TYR A 52 21.37 2.55 -5.47
C TYR A 52 22.37 2.14 -6.57
N GLY A 53 22.00 2.36 -7.83
CA GLY A 53 22.88 2.18 -9.00
C GLY A 53 22.87 3.43 -9.87
N LYS A 54 22.34 3.32 -11.09
CA LYS A 54 21.99 4.51 -11.90
C LYS A 54 20.72 5.19 -11.38
N ASP A 55 19.76 4.36 -10.96
CA ASP A 55 18.48 4.72 -10.34
C ASP A 55 18.26 3.78 -9.14
N GLU A 56 17.18 3.98 -8.37
CA GLU A 56 16.85 3.08 -7.25
C GLU A 56 16.57 1.65 -7.75
N ARG A 57 17.11 0.67 -7.02
CA ARG A 57 16.96 -0.76 -7.31
C ARG A 57 15.83 -1.37 -6.48
N ASP A 58 15.87 -2.67 -6.23
CA ASP A 58 14.81 -3.41 -5.53
C ASP A 58 14.63 -2.87 -4.09
N ILE A 59 13.37 -2.77 -3.64
CA ILE A 59 13.00 -2.36 -2.27
C ILE A 59 13.39 -3.46 -1.27
N ASP A 60 13.17 -4.72 -1.66
CA ASP A 60 13.41 -5.89 -0.81
C ASP A 60 12.78 -5.69 0.59
N LYS A 61 13.55 -5.91 1.67
CA LYS A 61 13.13 -5.73 3.06
C LYS A 61 13.40 -4.33 3.61
N ALA A 62 13.90 -3.38 2.82
CA ALA A 62 14.22 -2.04 3.30
C ALA A 62 12.99 -1.31 3.87
N VAL A 63 11.78 -1.66 3.41
CA VAL A 63 10.53 -1.11 3.94
C VAL A 63 10.35 -1.36 5.44
N TRP A 64 10.94 -2.43 5.98
CA TRP A 64 10.86 -2.78 7.39
C TRP A 64 11.89 -2.05 8.26
N GLU A 65 12.76 -1.23 7.66
CA GLU A 65 13.61 -0.29 8.41
C GLU A 65 12.87 1.01 8.74
N LEU A 66 11.71 1.26 8.11
CA LEU A 66 10.81 2.32 8.51
C LEU A 66 10.17 2.00 9.86
N PRO A 67 9.88 3.01 10.71
CA PRO A 67 9.25 2.81 12.00
C PRO A 67 7.73 2.56 11.88
N ILE A 68 7.32 1.61 11.02
CA ILE A 68 5.92 1.21 10.88
C ILE A 68 5.52 0.49 12.18
N PRO A 69 4.56 1.02 12.96
CA PRO A 69 4.15 0.38 14.20
C PRO A 69 3.32 -0.88 13.92
N ASP A 70 3.35 -1.81 14.87
CA ASP A 70 2.45 -2.95 14.85
C ASP A 70 0.99 -2.47 14.90
N PHE A 71 0.12 -3.16 14.16
CA PHE A 71 -1.29 -2.82 14.12
C PHE A 71 -1.93 -2.95 15.50
N GLY A 72 -2.70 -1.94 15.89
CA GLY A 72 -3.36 -1.84 17.18
C GLY A 72 -4.82 -1.48 16.97
N PRO A 73 -5.78 -2.40 17.07
CA PRO A 73 -7.19 -2.11 16.77
C PRO A 73 -7.85 -1.11 17.74
N ALA A 74 -7.24 -0.88 18.91
CA ALA A 74 -7.67 0.13 19.87
C ALA A 74 -7.09 1.53 19.58
N ASP A 75 -6.08 1.63 18.71
CA ASP A 75 -5.56 2.91 18.24
C ASP A 75 -6.48 3.44 17.13
N ALA A 76 -7.09 4.60 17.39
CA ALA A 76 -8.05 5.20 16.47
C ALA A 76 -7.42 5.54 15.10
N LYS A 77 -6.13 5.89 15.04
CA LYS A 77 -5.43 6.15 13.78
C LYS A 77 -5.22 4.87 13.00
N HIS A 78 -4.80 3.80 13.66
CA HIS A 78 -4.62 2.50 13.00
C HIS A 78 -5.94 1.95 12.46
N ALA A 79 -7.00 2.03 13.27
CA ALA A 79 -8.35 1.64 12.85
C ALA A 79 -8.82 2.46 11.65
N ARG A 80 -8.63 3.79 11.68
CA ARG A 80 -9.04 4.69 10.58
C ARG A 80 -8.25 4.43 9.29
N ILE A 81 -6.94 4.20 9.37
CA ILE A 81 -6.13 3.81 8.20
C ILE A 81 -6.64 2.50 7.59
N ALA A 82 -6.99 1.52 8.42
CA ALA A 82 -7.55 0.26 7.94
C ALA A 82 -8.92 0.46 7.24
N GLU A 83 -9.80 1.28 7.82
CA GLU A 83 -11.10 1.62 7.24
C GLU A 83 -10.95 2.29 5.87
N ILE A 84 -10.06 3.29 5.75
CA ILE A 84 -9.78 3.95 4.47
C ILE A 84 -9.19 2.94 3.47
N GLY A 85 -8.26 2.09 3.90
CA GLY A 85 -7.68 1.04 3.07
C GLY A 85 -8.73 0.08 2.50
N GLU A 86 -9.68 -0.34 3.32
CA GLU A 86 -10.79 -1.19 2.91
C GLU A 86 -11.73 -0.47 1.94
N ALA A 87 -12.15 0.75 2.27
CA ALA A 87 -13.03 1.56 1.43
C ALA A 87 -12.42 1.82 0.04
N GLU A 88 -11.14 2.20 -0.03
CA GLU A 88 -10.47 2.43 -1.31
C GLU A 88 -10.26 1.14 -2.11
N ALA A 89 -10.00 0.01 -1.44
CA ALA A 89 -9.91 -1.29 -2.11
C ALA A 89 -11.24 -1.68 -2.74
N GLU A 90 -12.35 -1.50 -2.03
CA GLU A 90 -13.70 -1.72 -2.57
C GLU A 90 -13.99 -0.79 -3.74
N ARG A 91 -13.67 0.51 -3.60
CA ARG A 91 -13.86 1.53 -4.65
C ARG A 91 -13.07 1.20 -5.91
N ILE A 92 -11.83 0.73 -5.76
CA ILE A 92 -10.98 0.29 -6.89
C ILE A 92 -11.56 -0.98 -7.54
N ALA A 93 -12.13 -1.90 -6.77
CA ALA A 93 -12.68 -3.15 -7.31
C ALA A 93 -13.85 -2.91 -8.30
N GLU A 94 -14.53 -1.76 -8.20
CA GLU A 94 -15.58 -1.35 -9.15
C GLU A 94 -15.03 -0.83 -10.49
N LEU A 95 -13.75 -0.48 -10.55
CA LEU A 95 -13.14 0.04 -11.78
C LEU A 95 -13.03 -1.04 -12.85
N LYS A 96 -13.51 -0.70 -14.04
CA LYS A 96 -13.35 -1.52 -15.24
C LYS A 96 -12.29 -0.89 -16.14
N PHE A 97 -11.30 -1.69 -16.51
CA PHE A 97 -10.29 -1.29 -17.48
C PHE A 97 -10.69 -1.81 -18.87
N GLU A 98 -10.55 -0.96 -19.87
CA GLU A 98 -10.76 -1.34 -21.27
C GLU A 98 -9.66 -2.29 -21.72
N ASP A 99 -10.04 -3.28 -22.54
CA ASP A 99 -9.09 -4.19 -23.18
C ASP A 99 -8.08 -3.42 -24.02
N GLY A 100 -6.80 -3.81 -23.92
CA GLY A 100 -5.70 -3.19 -24.67
C GLY A 100 -5.04 -1.99 -23.98
N LYS A 101 -5.49 -1.56 -22.79
CA LYS A 101 -4.74 -0.58 -21.98
C LYS A 101 -3.44 -1.17 -21.45
N SER A 102 -2.34 -0.43 -21.63
CA SER A 102 -1.05 -0.77 -21.02
C SER A 102 -1.10 -0.62 -19.50
N TYR A 103 -0.25 -1.38 -18.78
CA TYR A 103 -0.12 -1.26 -17.32
C TYR A 103 0.25 0.16 -16.86
N ILE A 104 0.95 0.94 -17.70
CA ILE A 104 1.31 2.34 -17.41
C ILE A 104 0.03 3.20 -17.36
N GLN A 105 -0.86 3.01 -18.33
CA GLN A 105 -2.14 3.74 -18.37
C GLN A 105 -3.03 3.33 -17.20
N ILE A 106 -3.12 2.03 -16.90
CA ILE A 106 -3.89 1.49 -15.77
C ILE A 106 -3.41 2.11 -14.45
N ARG A 107 -2.09 2.13 -14.20
CA ARG A 107 -1.51 2.72 -12.98
C ARG A 107 -1.79 4.22 -12.86
N ARG A 108 -1.72 4.96 -13.96
CA ARG A 108 -2.07 6.39 -13.95
C ARG A 108 -3.54 6.58 -13.58
N THR A 109 -4.44 5.85 -14.23
CA THR A 109 -5.88 5.90 -13.91
C THR A 109 -6.15 5.54 -12.45
N LEU A 110 -5.49 4.51 -11.91
CA LEU A 110 -5.63 4.14 -10.49
C LEU A 110 -5.16 5.26 -9.55
N ARG A 111 -4.03 5.90 -9.86
CA ARG A 111 -3.53 7.01 -9.05
C ARG A 111 -4.48 8.21 -9.08
N ASP A 112 -4.93 8.59 -10.27
CA ASP A 112 -5.87 9.71 -10.44
C ASP A 112 -7.20 9.42 -9.72
N PHE A 113 -7.64 8.15 -9.74
CA PHE A 113 -8.83 7.71 -9.02
C PHE A 113 -8.65 7.78 -7.50
N LEU A 114 -7.55 7.26 -6.97
CA LEU A 114 -7.24 7.34 -5.53
C LEU A 114 -7.16 8.79 -5.05
N LEU A 115 -6.52 9.67 -5.81
CA LEU A 115 -6.44 11.11 -5.49
C LEU A 115 -7.79 11.82 -5.58
N SER A 116 -8.78 11.26 -6.26
CA SER A 116 -10.15 11.80 -6.29
C SER A 116 -11.00 11.33 -5.11
N SER A 117 -10.46 10.51 -4.20
CA SER A 117 -11.18 10.09 -3.00
C SER A 117 -11.32 11.25 -2.03
N THR A 118 -12.44 11.27 -1.30
CA THR A 118 -12.62 12.17 -0.16
C THR A 118 -11.69 11.83 1.00
N ASP A 119 -11.22 10.59 1.09
CA ASP A 119 -10.32 10.13 2.16
C ASP A 119 -8.83 10.35 1.82
N ALA A 120 -8.50 10.82 0.61
CA ALA A 120 -7.11 10.94 0.16
C ALA A 120 -6.28 11.90 1.04
N GLU A 121 -6.82 13.10 1.32
CA GLU A 121 -6.15 14.09 2.17
C GLU A 121 -6.02 13.60 3.62
N GLU A 122 -7.04 12.89 4.13
CA GLU A 122 -7.01 12.32 5.49
C GLU A 122 -5.95 11.22 5.61
N LEU A 123 -5.87 10.32 4.62
CA LEU A 123 -4.88 9.26 4.61
C LEU A 123 -3.45 9.84 4.57
N ASP A 124 -3.21 10.86 3.76
CA ASP A 124 -1.89 11.50 3.69
C ASP A 124 -1.47 12.13 5.04
N LEU A 125 -2.42 12.74 5.77
CA LEU A 125 -2.18 13.26 7.12
C LEU A 125 -1.89 12.14 8.12
N LEU A 126 -2.72 11.10 8.14
CA LEU A 126 -2.54 9.95 9.03
C LEU A 126 -1.19 9.25 8.79
N MET A 127 -0.78 9.12 7.53
CA MET A 127 0.51 8.53 7.16
C MET A 127 1.69 9.40 7.58
N THR A 128 1.56 10.72 7.46
CA THR A 128 2.58 11.67 7.94
C THR A 128 2.73 11.59 9.46
N GLU A 129 1.64 11.48 10.20
CA GLU A 129 1.67 11.31 11.67
C GLU A 129 2.14 9.92 12.13
N LEU A 130 2.06 8.91 11.27
CA LEU A 130 2.45 7.55 11.58
C LEU A 130 3.96 7.34 11.41
N LEU A 131 4.55 7.94 10.38
CA LEU A 131 5.94 7.67 9.95
C LEU A 131 6.88 8.89 9.99
N GLY A 132 6.36 10.10 10.20
CA GLY A 132 7.13 11.34 10.32
C GLY A 132 7.49 11.69 11.75
#